data_AF-A0A6G2K9R8-F1
#
_entry.id   AF-A0A6G2K9R8-F1
#
_cell.length_a   1.000
_cell.length_b   1.000
_cell.length_c   1.000
_cell.angle_alpha   90.00
_cell.angle_beta   90.00
_cell.angle_gamma   90.00
#
_symmetry.space_group_name_H-M   'P 1'
#
loop_
_entity.id
_entity.type
_entity.pdbx_description
1 polymer ?
#
loop_
_entity_poly.entity_id
_entity_poly.type
_entity_poly.pdbx_seq_one_letter_code
_entity_poly.pdbx_strand_id
1 'polypeptide(L)'
;MADKTEETNKTKKSDAPEEFTPPVYTSEEIAATARRVEQFRDETPDYNPQNILSPEYNGTSNYEEGILLVRQETKDRLKVLQQNPNARKQELFQAIEDLKTLDHLYENYNIGMNVFRTAHGGRSKLRK
;
A
#
# COMPACT_ATOMS: atom_id res chain seq x y z
N MET A 1 2.94 -22.49 72.67
CA MET A 1 4.15 -21.65 72.52
C MET A 1 5.02 -22.37 71.50
N ALA A 2 5.37 -21.86 70.33
CA ALA A 2 5.52 -20.47 69.90
C ALA A 2 4.94 -20.25 68.50
N ASP A 3 4.45 -19.03 68.35
CA ASP A 3 4.01 -18.32 67.16
C ASP A 3 5.24 -17.76 66.39
N LYS A 4 4.99 -17.27 65.16
CA LYS A 4 5.87 -16.47 64.25
C LYS A 4 6.54 -17.23 63.10
N THR A 5 6.51 -16.81 61.84
CA THR A 5 5.88 -15.70 61.08
C THR A 5 6.22 -16.02 59.62
N GLU A 6 5.23 -16.20 58.75
CA GLU A 6 5.44 -16.27 57.30
C GLU A 6 5.51 -14.82 56.76
N GLU A 7 6.71 -14.35 56.43
CA GLU A 7 6.87 -13.08 55.72
C GLU A 7 6.65 -13.28 54.22
N THR A 8 5.45 -12.94 53.77
CA THR A 8 5.12 -12.77 52.35
C THR A 8 5.90 -11.58 51.78
N ASN A 9 6.96 -11.84 51.03
CA ASN A 9 7.69 -10.80 50.32
C ASN A 9 6.93 -10.42 49.04
N LYS A 10 5.99 -9.46 49.17
CA LYS A 10 5.30 -8.82 48.04
C LYS A 10 6.29 -7.93 47.31
N THR A 11 6.78 -8.38 46.17
CA THR A 11 7.55 -7.56 45.22
C THR A 11 6.66 -6.43 44.73
N LYS A 12 6.92 -5.21 45.21
CA LYS A 12 6.31 -3.97 44.73
C LYS A 12 6.63 -3.81 43.24
N LYS A 13 5.63 -3.86 42.37
CA LYS A 13 5.74 -3.36 41.00
C LYS A 13 5.89 -1.84 41.07
N SER A 14 6.98 -1.32 40.53
CA SER A 14 7.24 0.11 40.35
C SER A 14 6.56 0.61 39.08
N ASP A 15 5.78 1.69 39.18
CA ASP A 15 5.03 2.33 38.09
C ASP A 15 5.90 3.17 37.12
N ALA A 16 7.16 2.80 36.89
CA ALA A 16 8.00 3.45 35.87
C ALA A 16 7.66 2.88 34.48
N PRO A 17 7.58 3.71 33.42
CA PRO A 17 7.44 3.18 32.07
C PRO A 17 8.66 2.32 31.74
N GLU A 18 8.45 1.03 31.46
CA GLU A 18 9.53 0.14 31.02
C GLU A 18 10.18 0.74 29.77
N GLU A 19 11.47 1.09 29.88
CA GLU A 19 12.25 1.52 28.74
C GLU A 19 12.36 0.37 27.72
N PHE A 20 11.88 0.59 26.50
CA PHE A 20 11.99 -0.40 25.44
C PHE A 20 13.46 -0.60 25.09
N THR A 21 13.98 -1.79 25.38
CA THR A 21 15.29 -2.24 24.93
C THR A 21 15.11 -3.17 23.73
N PRO A 22 15.68 -2.86 22.55
CA PRO A 22 15.58 -3.75 21.41
C PRO A 22 16.27 -5.09 21.74
N PRO A 23 15.68 -6.24 21.35
CA PRO A 23 16.27 -7.55 21.61
C PRO A 23 17.60 -7.70 20.88
N VAL A 24 18.62 -8.20 21.58
CA VAL A 24 19.92 -8.56 21.00
C VAL A 24 19.85 -10.01 20.56
N TYR A 25 19.92 -10.25 19.26
CA TYR A 25 19.87 -11.59 18.69
C TYR A 25 21.25 -12.25 18.70
N THR A 26 21.28 -13.54 19.01
CA THR A 26 22.46 -14.40 18.87
C THR A 26 22.72 -14.73 17.39
N SER A 27 23.96 -15.14 17.08
CA SER A 27 24.32 -15.58 15.72
C SER A 27 23.43 -16.71 15.19
N GLU A 28 22.97 -17.60 16.08
CA GLU A 28 22.07 -18.71 15.74
C GLU A 28 20.66 -18.24 15.38
N GLU A 29 20.11 -17.28 16.13
CA GLU A 29 18.79 -16.69 15.87
C GLU A 29 18.77 -15.88 14.57
N ILE A 30 19.88 -15.18 14.26
CA ILE A 30 20.07 -14.48 12.99
C ILE A 30 20.08 -15.48 11.83
N ALA A 31 20.84 -16.57 11.95
CA ALA A 31 20.91 -17.62 10.93
C ALA A 31 19.55 -18.34 10.74
N ALA A 32 18.81 -18.58 11.82
CA ALA A 32 17.46 -19.16 11.75
C ALA A 32 16.48 -18.22 11.05
N THR A 33 16.56 -16.92 11.33
CA THR A 33 15.74 -15.90 10.67
C THR A 33 16.09 -15.80 9.18
N ALA A 34 17.37 -15.82 8.82
CA ALA A 34 17.82 -15.81 7.43
C ALA A 34 17.25 -17.00 6.64
N ARG A 35 17.32 -18.22 7.19
CA ARG A 35 16.73 -19.42 6.56
C ARG A 35 15.21 -19.29 6.36
N ARG A 36 14.51 -18.68 7.32
CA ARG A 36 13.06 -18.43 7.20
C ARG A 36 12.74 -17.43 6.10
N VAL A 37 13.54 -16.36 5.99
CA VAL A 37 13.38 -15.33 4.95
C VAL A 37 13.69 -15.89 3.56
N GLU A 38 14.70 -16.75 3.42
CA GLU A 38 15.02 -17.44 2.14
C GLU A 38 13.86 -18.33 1.65
N GLN A 39 13.02 -18.82 2.55
CA GLN A 39 11.86 -19.66 2.25
C GLN A 39 10.55 -18.88 2.16
N PHE A 40 10.61 -17.55 2.02
CA PHE A 40 9.43 -16.72 1.90
C PHE A 40 8.52 -17.18 0.75
N ARG A 41 7.23 -17.29 1.04
CA ARG A 41 6.17 -17.48 0.05
C ARG A 41 5.26 -16.27 0.11
N ASP A 42 4.90 -15.76 -1.05
CA ASP A 42 3.89 -14.71 -1.14
C ASP A 42 2.53 -15.32 -0.78
N GLU A 43 1.99 -14.91 0.36
CA GLU A 43 0.65 -15.30 0.83
C GLU A 43 -0.40 -14.22 0.51
N THR A 44 -0.05 -13.21 -0.29
CA THR A 44 -0.99 -12.18 -0.72
C THR A 44 -2.13 -12.83 -1.50
N PRO A 45 -3.39 -12.68 -1.07
CA PRO A 45 -4.52 -13.28 -1.79
C PRO A 45 -4.70 -12.61 -3.14
N ASP A 46 -5.13 -13.39 -4.14
CA ASP A 46 -5.43 -12.87 -5.47
C ASP A 46 -6.52 -11.80 -5.42
N TYR A 47 -6.25 -10.66 -6.05
CA TYR A 47 -7.22 -9.57 -6.16
C TYR A 47 -8.30 -9.93 -7.18
N ASN A 48 -9.44 -10.44 -6.71
CA ASN A 48 -10.62 -10.78 -7.54
C ASN A 48 -11.90 -10.06 -7.04
N PRO A 49 -12.03 -8.74 -7.27
CA PRO A 49 -13.17 -7.97 -6.81
C PRO A 49 -14.47 -8.41 -7.51
N GLN A 50 -15.52 -8.61 -6.73
CA GLN A 50 -16.85 -8.92 -7.23
C GLN A 50 -17.65 -7.63 -7.45
N ASN A 51 -18.38 -7.52 -8.57
CA ASN A 51 -19.22 -6.35 -8.92
C ASN A 51 -18.41 -5.07 -9.20
N ILE A 52 -17.31 -5.22 -9.95
CA ILE A 52 -16.55 -4.10 -10.49
C ILE A 52 -17.50 -3.20 -11.28
N LEU A 53 -17.37 -1.89 -11.07
CA LEU A 53 -18.17 -0.92 -11.80
C LEU A 53 -17.75 -0.93 -13.28
N SER A 54 -18.71 -0.93 -14.22
CA SER A 54 -18.34 -0.84 -15.63
C SER A 54 -17.66 0.51 -15.89
N PRO A 55 -16.71 0.59 -16.85
CA PRO A 55 -16.02 1.85 -17.18
C PRO A 55 -16.97 2.99 -17.56
N GLU A 56 -18.19 2.67 -18.00
CA GLU A 56 -19.24 3.64 -18.34
C GLU A 56 -19.75 4.43 -17.13
N TYR A 57 -19.64 3.87 -15.92
CA TYR A 57 -19.98 4.56 -14.67
C TYR A 57 -18.73 5.02 -13.93
N ASN A 58 -17.64 5.32 -14.64
CA ASN A 58 -16.43 5.90 -14.04
C ASN A 58 -16.76 7.10 -13.13
N GLY A 59 -15.89 7.35 -12.16
CA GLY A 59 -16.18 8.36 -11.15
C GLY A 59 -16.08 9.77 -11.73
N THR A 60 -17.03 10.63 -11.37
CA THR A 60 -16.97 12.08 -11.63
C THR A 60 -16.07 12.78 -10.61
N SER A 61 -15.05 12.10 -10.10
CA SER A 61 -14.18 12.71 -9.09
C SER A 61 -13.18 13.61 -9.78
N ASN A 62 -12.99 14.82 -9.26
CA ASN A 62 -12.00 15.77 -9.79
C ASN A 62 -10.59 15.16 -9.88
N TYR A 63 -10.26 14.20 -9.01
CA TYR A 63 -8.99 13.50 -9.04
C TYR A 63 -8.86 12.59 -10.26
N GLU A 64 -9.89 11.80 -10.56
CA GLU A 64 -9.92 10.90 -11.71
C GLU A 64 -9.87 11.65 -13.04
N GLU A 65 -10.71 12.68 -13.17
CA GLU A 65 -10.73 13.56 -14.35
C GLU A 65 -9.37 14.26 -14.53
N GLY A 66 -8.78 14.75 -13.45
CA GLY A 66 -7.46 15.40 -13.47
C GLY A 66 -6.36 14.45 -13.95
N ILE A 67 -6.32 13.20 -13.46
CA ILE A 67 -5.34 12.21 -13.93
C ILE A 67 -5.56 11.93 -15.41
N LEU A 68 -6.80 11.71 -15.85
CA LEU A 68 -7.10 11.41 -17.25
C LEU A 68 -6.69 12.55 -18.18
N LEU A 69 -6.93 13.79 -17.79
CA LEU A 69 -6.50 14.97 -18.53
C LEU A 69 -4.98 15.02 -18.68
N VAL A 70 -4.24 14.99 -17.58
CA VAL A 70 -2.76 15.07 -17.58
C VAL A 70 -2.15 13.89 -18.34
N ARG A 71 -2.74 12.70 -18.22
CA ARG A 71 -2.36 11.51 -18.97
C ARG A 71 -2.54 11.69 -20.47
N GLN A 72 -3.67 12.28 -20.89
CA GLN A 72 -3.92 12.56 -22.30
C GLN A 72 -2.92 13.58 -22.85
N GLU A 73 -2.68 14.67 -22.12
CA GLU A 73 -1.67 15.68 -22.46
C GLU A 73 -0.26 15.06 -22.59
N THR A 74 0.11 14.18 -21.66
CA THR A 74 1.40 13.48 -21.67
C THR A 74 1.53 12.55 -22.88
N LYS A 75 0.46 11.83 -23.24
CA LYS A 75 0.43 10.99 -24.45
C LYS A 75 0.62 11.82 -25.71
N ASP A 76 -0.05 12.97 -25.80
CA ASP A 76 0.05 13.82 -26.97
C ASP A 76 1.44 14.48 -27.07
N ARG A 77 2.02 14.89 -25.94
CA ARG A 77 3.44 15.33 -25.87
C ARG A 77 4.39 14.23 -26.34
N LEU A 78 4.19 12.99 -25.89
CA LEU A 78 5.02 11.86 -26.27
C LEU A 78 4.94 11.56 -27.77
N LYS A 79 3.74 11.63 -28.39
CA LYS A 79 3.58 11.50 -29.85
C LYS A 79 4.37 12.56 -30.61
N VAL A 80 4.31 13.82 -30.17
CA VAL A 80 5.06 14.93 -30.79
C VAL A 80 6.57 14.69 -30.69
N LEU A 81 7.06 14.24 -29.53
CA LEU A 81 8.47 13.93 -29.33
C LEU A 81 8.94 12.74 -30.21
N GLN A 82 8.09 11.73 -30.39
CA GLN A 82 8.40 10.59 -31.26
C GLN A 82 8.45 10.95 -32.75
N GLN A 83 7.62 11.90 -33.18
CA GLN A 83 7.59 12.38 -34.57
C GLN A 83 8.76 13.31 -34.90
N ASN A 84 9.42 13.87 -33.89
CA ASN A 84 10.47 14.86 -34.09
C ASN A 84 11.87 14.20 -34.05
N PRO A 85 12.58 14.07 -35.18
CA PRO A 85 13.86 13.36 -35.26
C PRO A 85 15.00 14.03 -34.46
N ASN A 86 14.82 15.30 -34.08
CA ASN A 86 15.77 16.05 -33.26
C ASN A 86 15.40 16.08 -31.76
N ALA A 87 14.36 15.36 -31.34
CA ALA A 87 13.95 15.33 -29.94
C ALA A 87 15.07 14.80 -29.03
N ARG A 88 15.21 15.43 -27.86
CA ARG A 88 16.19 15.00 -26.86
C ARG A 88 15.75 13.66 -26.27
N LYS A 89 16.61 12.64 -26.34
CA LYS A 89 16.33 11.29 -25.82
C LYS A 89 15.89 11.29 -24.34
N GLN A 90 16.42 12.21 -23.54
CA GLN A 90 16.05 12.36 -22.13
C GLN A 90 14.60 12.81 -21.96
N GLU A 91 14.10 13.72 -22.80
CA GLU A 91 12.71 14.18 -22.73
C GLU A 91 11.74 13.08 -23.15
N LEU A 92 12.13 12.26 -24.13
CA LEU A 92 11.36 11.09 -24.52
C LEU A 92 11.26 10.07 -23.38
N PHE A 93 12.38 9.77 -22.72
CA PHE A 93 12.40 8.85 -21.57
C PHE A 93 11.55 9.38 -20.41
N GLN A 94 11.68 10.68 -20.09
CA GLN A 94 10.88 11.31 -19.05
C GLN A 94 9.38 11.20 -19.37
N ALA A 95 8.96 11.52 -20.60
CA ALA A 95 7.56 11.42 -20.98
C ALA A 95 7.01 9.99 -20.90
N ILE A 96 7.84 8.96 -21.13
CA ILE A 96 7.47 7.55 -20.96
C ILE A 96 7.25 7.23 -19.48
N GLU A 97 8.20 7.61 -18.61
CA GLU A 97 8.09 7.36 -17.17
C GLU A 97 6.95 8.15 -16.53
N ASP A 98 6.71 9.39 -16.96
CA ASP A 98 5.58 10.21 -16.54
C ASP A 98 4.26 9.50 -16.89
N LEU A 99 4.15 9.00 -18.13
CA LEU A 99 2.95 8.28 -18.58
C LEU A 99 2.72 7.00 -17.76
N LYS A 100 3.77 6.22 -17.50
CA LYS A 100 3.71 5.01 -16.67
C LYS A 100 3.27 5.34 -15.24
N THR A 101 3.78 6.42 -14.68
CA THR A 101 3.39 6.90 -13.35
C THR A 101 1.91 7.27 -13.32
N LEU A 102 1.41 7.97 -14.34
CA LEU A 102 -0.01 8.34 -14.44
C LEU A 102 -0.91 7.11 -14.62
N ASP A 103 -0.48 6.10 -15.38
CA ASP A 103 -1.19 4.83 -15.52
C ASP A 103 -1.30 4.12 -14.15
N HIS A 104 -0.21 4.05 -13.38
CA HIS A 104 -0.24 3.47 -12.03
C HIS A 104 -1.15 4.25 -11.06
N LEU A 105 -1.14 5.58 -11.10
CA LEU A 105 -2.05 6.38 -10.27
C LEU A 105 -3.51 6.12 -10.61
N TYR A 106 -3.83 6.02 -11.91
CA TYR A 106 -5.18 5.72 -12.38
C TYR A 106 -5.63 4.30 -11.95
N GLU A 107 -4.76 3.30 -12.08
CA GLU A 107 -5.03 1.93 -11.64
C GLU A 107 -5.24 1.87 -10.11
N ASN A 108 -4.36 2.48 -9.33
CA ASN A 108 -4.47 2.52 -7.87
C ASN A 108 -5.76 3.19 -7.41
N TYR A 109 -6.15 4.29 -8.06
CA TYR A 109 -7.43 4.94 -7.79
C TYR A 109 -8.59 3.98 -8.03
N ASN A 110 -8.61 3.29 -9.18
CA ASN A 110 -9.68 2.35 -9.51
C ASN A 110 -9.72 1.15 -8.57
N ILE A 111 -8.57 0.59 -8.19
CA ILE A 111 -8.48 -0.48 -7.19
C ILE A 111 -9.06 0.00 -5.85
N GLY A 112 -8.61 1.17 -5.37
CA GLY A 112 -9.11 1.74 -4.13
C GLY A 112 -10.62 1.99 -4.17
N MET A 113 -11.12 2.61 -5.23
CA MET A 113 -12.54 2.88 -5.40
C MET A 113 -13.37 1.61 -5.53
N ASN A 114 -12.85 0.56 -6.16
CA ASN A 114 -13.53 -0.72 -6.24
C ASN A 114 -13.77 -1.32 -4.85
N VAL A 115 -12.83 -1.21 -3.91
CA VAL A 115 -13.04 -1.64 -2.52
C VAL A 115 -14.21 -0.88 -1.88
N PHE A 116 -14.28 0.44 -2.04
CA PHE A 116 -15.36 1.26 -1.46
C PHE A 116 -16.72 1.02 -2.13
N ARG A 117 -16.73 0.86 -3.45
CA ARG A 117 -17.95 0.69 -4.25
C ARG A 117 -18.53 -0.72 -4.14
N THR A 118 -17.70 -1.75 -3.92
CA THR A 118 -18.13 -3.15 -3.75
C THR A 118 -18.46 -3.52 -2.30
N ALA A 119 -17.95 -2.78 -1.31
CA ALA A 119 -18.25 -2.99 0.10
C ALA A 119 -19.76 -2.92 0.39
N HIS A 120 -20.26 -3.85 1.22
CA HIS A 120 -21.68 -4.03 1.51
C HIS A 120 -22.38 -2.71 1.90
N GLY A 121 -21.77 -1.91 2.78
CA GLY A 121 -22.35 -0.64 3.26
C GLY A 121 -22.41 0.49 2.21
N GLY A 122 -21.52 0.49 1.22
CA GLY A 122 -21.56 1.44 0.10
C GLY A 122 -22.72 1.15 -0.86
N ARG A 123 -22.97 -0.14 -1.12
CA ARG A 123 -24.06 -0.61 -2.00
C ARG A 123 -25.45 -0.45 -1.40
N SER A 124 -25.58 -0.55 -0.07
CA SER A 124 -26.86 -0.35 0.62
C SER A 124 -27.50 1.00 0.31
N LYS A 125 -26.69 2.03 0.00
CA LYS A 125 -27.18 3.37 -0.37
C LYS A 125 -27.57 3.51 -1.85
N LEU A 126 -27.20 2.55 -2.70
CA LEU A 126 -27.49 2.55 -4.14
C LEU A 126 -28.74 1.75 -4.52
N ARG A 127 -29.21 0.86 -3.63
CA ARG A 127 -30.52 0.21 -3.77
C ARG A 127 -31.60 1.17 -3.26
N LYS A 128 -32.34 1.79 -4.19
CA LYS A 128 -33.67 2.33 -3.90
C LYS A 128 -34.68 1.20 -3.81
#